data_AF-B9M4E2-F1
#
_entry.id   AF-B9M4E2-F1
#
_cell.length_a   1.000
_cell.length_b   1.000
_cell.length_c   1.000
_cell.angle_alpha   90.00
_cell.angle_beta   90.00
_cell.angle_gamma   90.00
#
_symmetry.space_group_name_H-M   'P 1'
#
loop_
_entity.id
_entity.type
_entity.pdbx_description
1 polymer ?
#
loop_
_entity_poly.entity_id
_entity_poly.type
_entity_poly.pdbx_seq_one_letter_code
_entity_poly.pdbx_strand_id
1 'polypeptide(L)'
;MIRLRLGLIATAIFVVLSARAGVAGDSPFEIDIRELDRNTTPAPSKKRVSAAKPPHPAAAKAVDQRKGDRRERKPLSRSGHMSYTVKNGDHIFKILMKHFGMTNAAAEKLIPEVVTLNKIADIRKLNIGQTILIPTGLSHTAVAHKKKRETEAASSAAEPAIQQRFSTVQSIETPVSAAIAVRSVTSKDPSEVADSILNILAVKPGKDHFVETSAATQQALRLSAKVDRFFESNGKHFMVSFSAAEPFAYTVYRLLELEGIKLIRINRDADLKQVATSILSAMDISFRYGEHAVLLNDRNRTSTSLNGFLFTRETTPPRLILLTEVPVAALTAELLERKETDQR
;
A
#
# COMPACT_ATOMS: atom_id res chain seq x y z
N MET A 1 -0.18 -70.60 -20.45
CA MET A 1 1.03 -70.40 -19.60
C MET A 1 1.43 -68.94 -19.78
N ILE A 2 1.38 -67.97 -18.85
CA ILE A 2 1.44 -67.90 -17.38
C ILE A 2 0.77 -66.57 -16.93
N ARG A 3 -0.14 -66.67 -15.93
CA ARG A 3 -0.60 -65.77 -14.82
C ARG A 3 -0.34 -64.24 -14.90
N LEU A 4 -1.35 -63.36 -14.81
CA LEU A 4 -2.22 -62.98 -13.65
C LEU A 4 -1.50 -62.34 -12.44
N ARG A 5 -1.65 -61.01 -12.25
CA ARG A 5 -1.89 -60.24 -11.00
C ARG A 5 -2.34 -58.82 -11.41
N LEU A 6 -3.60 -58.38 -11.29
CA LEU A 6 -4.39 -58.05 -10.09
C LEU A 6 -3.62 -57.17 -9.09
N GLY A 7 -3.84 -55.86 -9.17
CA GLY A 7 -3.37 -54.84 -8.25
C GLY A 7 -4.47 -53.82 -8.01
N LEU A 8 -5.48 -54.25 -7.26
CA LEU A 8 -6.62 -53.46 -6.78
C LEU A 8 -6.15 -52.69 -5.54
N ILE A 9 -5.79 -51.41 -5.69
CA ILE A 9 -5.47 -50.55 -4.55
C ILE A 9 -6.76 -49.85 -4.13
N ALA A 10 -7.40 -50.46 -3.13
CA ALA A 10 -8.40 -49.84 -2.29
C ALA A 10 -7.69 -48.81 -1.40
N THR A 11 -7.79 -47.52 -1.73
CA THR A 11 -7.45 -46.45 -0.79
C THR A 11 -8.70 -46.06 -0.04
N ALA A 12 -8.64 -46.34 1.25
CA ALA A 12 -9.70 -46.25 2.22
C ALA A 12 -10.32 -44.85 2.32
N ILE A 13 -11.64 -44.90 2.35
CA ILE A 13 -12.58 -43.93 2.91
C ILE A 13 -12.10 -43.53 4.31
N PHE A 14 -11.84 -42.23 4.51
CA PHE A 14 -11.85 -41.62 5.84
C PHE A 14 -12.79 -40.41 5.79
N VAL A 15 -14.09 -40.70 5.75
CA VAL A 15 -15.16 -39.74 6.01
C VAL A 15 -15.22 -39.56 7.53
N VAL A 16 -14.57 -38.53 8.05
CA VAL A 16 -14.81 -38.08 9.42
C VAL A 16 -16.06 -37.21 9.39
N LEU A 17 -17.20 -37.87 9.51
CA LEU A 17 -18.49 -37.26 9.76
C LEU A 17 -18.51 -36.80 11.23
N SER A 18 -18.04 -35.58 11.50
CA SER A 18 -18.22 -34.95 12.81
C SER A 18 -19.68 -34.50 12.95
N ALA A 19 -20.54 -35.44 13.32
CA ALA A 19 -21.89 -35.16 13.80
C ALA A 19 -21.78 -34.43 15.16
N ARG A 20 -21.75 -33.10 15.14
CA ARG A 20 -22.07 -32.30 16.32
C ARG A 20 -23.58 -32.23 16.45
N ALA A 21 -24.14 -33.09 17.30
CA ALA A 21 -25.44 -32.89 17.89
C ALA A 21 -25.39 -31.62 18.75
N GLY A 22 -25.86 -30.50 18.21
CA GLY A 22 -26.15 -29.29 18.97
C GLY A 22 -27.44 -29.51 19.75
N VAL A 23 -27.32 -29.58 21.07
CA VAL A 23 -28.45 -29.49 22.00
C VAL A 23 -29.13 -28.14 21.78
N ALA A 24 -30.39 -28.17 21.36
CA ALA A 24 -31.28 -27.03 21.34
C ALA A 24 -31.59 -26.64 22.80
N GLY A 25 -30.95 -25.58 23.28
CA GLY A 25 -31.38 -24.85 24.46
C GLY A 25 -32.23 -23.67 24.01
N ASP A 26 -33.54 -23.82 24.11
CA ASP A 26 -34.49 -22.71 23.99
C ASP A 26 -34.22 -21.70 25.12
N SER A 27 -33.61 -20.58 24.76
CA SER A 27 -33.54 -19.38 25.60
C SER A 27 -34.33 -18.27 24.92
N PRO A 28 -35.63 -18.09 25.22
CA PRO A 28 -36.39 -16.95 24.73
C PRO A 28 -35.96 -15.71 25.53
N PHE A 29 -34.93 -15.02 25.05
CA PHE A 29 -34.72 -13.62 25.44
C PHE A 29 -35.64 -12.75 24.58
N GLU A 30 -36.87 -12.59 25.07
CA GLU A 30 -37.82 -11.59 24.60
C GLU A 30 -37.29 -10.21 24.99
N ILE A 31 -36.56 -9.57 24.06
CA ILE A 31 -36.11 -8.20 24.22
C ILE A 31 -37.35 -7.31 24.09
N ASP A 32 -37.83 -6.82 25.23
CA ASP A 32 -39.00 -5.94 25.31
C ASP A 32 -38.70 -4.62 24.60
N ILE A 33 -39.30 -4.44 23.42
CA ILE A 33 -39.15 -3.28 22.53
C ILE A 33 -39.60 -1.97 23.23
N ARG A 34 -40.26 -2.06 24.39
CA ARG A 34 -40.72 -0.91 25.18
C ARG A 34 -39.62 -0.16 25.93
N GLU A 35 -38.40 -0.70 26.03
CA GLU A 35 -37.28 0.01 26.70
C GLU A 35 -36.49 0.95 25.78
N LEU A 36 -36.71 0.94 24.46
CA LEU A 36 -35.94 1.78 23.53
C LEU A 36 -36.38 3.25 23.42
N ASP A 37 -37.58 3.61 23.90
CA ASP A 37 -38.16 4.96 23.69
C ASP A 37 -37.97 5.95 24.85
N ARG A 38 -37.27 5.58 25.94
CA ARG A 38 -37.15 6.45 27.13
C ARG A 38 -36.06 7.52 27.10
N ASN A 39 -35.23 7.60 26.05
CA ASN A 39 -34.28 8.71 25.89
C ASN A 39 -34.89 9.85 25.05
N THR A 40 -36.03 10.37 25.52
CA THR A 40 -36.58 11.64 25.05
C THR A 40 -35.83 12.79 25.72
N THR A 41 -34.97 13.45 24.94
CA THR A 41 -34.22 14.66 25.27
C THR A 41 -35.13 15.75 25.89
N PRO A 42 -34.76 16.40 27.02
CA PRO A 42 -35.51 17.53 27.55
C PRO A 42 -35.31 18.79 26.66
N ALA A 43 -36.41 19.52 26.50
CA ALA A 43 -36.54 20.71 25.65
C ALA A 43 -35.59 21.87 26.02
N PRO A 44 -35.19 22.72 25.05
CA PRO A 44 -34.41 23.93 25.32
C PRO A 44 -35.28 25.02 25.94
N SER A 45 -35.00 25.37 27.19
CA SER A 45 -35.62 26.52 27.85
C SER A 45 -35.05 27.82 27.30
N LYS A 46 -35.90 28.58 26.60
CA LYS A 46 -35.68 29.99 26.28
C LYS A 46 -35.68 30.80 27.58
N LYS A 47 -34.63 31.57 27.86
CA LYS A 47 -34.72 32.70 28.80
C LYS A 47 -34.14 33.98 28.22
N ARG A 48 -35.01 35.00 28.23
CA ARG A 48 -34.87 36.38 27.77
C ARG A 48 -33.99 37.22 28.71
N VAL A 49 -33.21 38.12 28.08
CA VAL A 49 -33.05 39.58 28.31
C VAL A 49 -33.09 40.16 29.73
N SER A 50 -32.01 40.89 30.09
CA SER A 50 -32.00 42.22 30.76
C SER A 50 -30.54 42.74 30.76
N ALA A 51 -30.16 43.80 30.03
CA ALA A 51 -30.36 45.24 30.24
C ALA A 51 -29.41 45.90 31.30
N ALA A 52 -28.66 46.90 30.80
CA ALA A 52 -28.18 48.16 31.46
C ALA A 52 -26.89 48.24 32.32
N LYS A 53 -25.83 48.81 31.69
CA LYS A 53 -24.80 49.86 32.04
C LYS A 53 -24.61 50.36 33.50
N PRO A 54 -23.39 50.82 33.89
CA PRO A 54 -22.97 52.23 33.66
C PRO A 54 -21.49 52.45 33.17
N PRO A 55 -21.09 53.70 32.84
CA PRO A 55 -19.86 54.07 32.11
C PRO A 55 -18.72 54.54 33.03
N HIS A 56 -17.47 54.62 32.53
CA HIS A 56 -16.36 55.56 32.90
C HIS A 56 -15.00 55.00 32.38
N PRO A 57 -13.92 55.80 32.28
CA PRO A 57 -13.74 57.02 31.51
C PRO A 57 -12.53 56.91 30.53
N ALA A 58 -12.40 57.93 29.69
CA ALA A 58 -11.36 58.08 28.68
C ALA A 58 -9.93 58.10 29.26
N ALA A 59 -9.01 57.38 28.62
CA ALA A 59 -7.59 57.68 28.64
C ALA A 59 -6.97 57.31 27.29
N ALA A 60 -6.58 58.36 26.59
CA ALA A 60 -5.94 58.33 25.29
C ALA A 60 -4.58 57.64 25.33
N LYS A 61 -4.37 56.65 24.45
CA LYS A 61 -3.07 56.42 23.80
C LYS A 61 -3.32 55.94 22.37
N ALA A 62 -3.18 56.88 21.45
CA ALA A 62 -3.03 56.61 20.03
C ALA A 62 -1.77 55.76 19.83
N VAL A 63 -1.94 54.51 19.42
CA VAL A 63 -0.86 53.70 18.85
C VAL A 63 -1.35 53.21 17.50
N ASP A 64 -0.67 53.75 16.49
CA ASP A 64 -0.84 53.62 15.05
C ASP A 64 -0.93 52.13 14.63
N GLN A 65 -2.15 51.63 14.41
CA GLN A 65 -2.38 50.34 13.77
C GLN A 65 -2.21 50.50 12.26
N ARG A 66 -0.95 50.56 11.82
CA ARG A 66 -0.60 50.30 10.42
C ARG A 66 -0.89 48.84 10.12
N LYS A 67 -2.04 48.65 9.49
CA LYS A 67 -2.48 47.47 8.75
C LYS A 67 -1.46 47.16 7.64
N GLY A 68 -0.36 46.52 8.02
CA GLY A 68 0.66 46.03 7.12
C GLY A 68 0.25 44.65 6.62
N ASP A 69 0.05 44.55 5.31
CA ASP A 69 -0.02 43.30 4.56
C ASP A 69 1.12 42.36 4.96
N ARG A 70 0.83 41.44 5.87
CA ARG A 70 1.70 40.33 6.23
C ARG A 70 1.61 39.28 5.14
N ARG A 71 2.12 39.63 3.95
CA ARG A 71 2.51 38.65 2.93
C ARG A 71 3.43 37.66 3.64
N GLU A 72 3.02 36.39 3.71
CA GLU A 72 3.87 35.27 4.14
C GLU A 72 5.15 35.31 3.31
N ARG A 73 6.19 35.94 3.85
CA ARG A 73 7.52 35.91 3.26
C ARG A 73 8.03 34.49 3.43
N LYS A 74 7.98 33.74 2.33
CA LYS A 74 8.64 32.44 2.17
C LYS A 74 10.08 32.57 2.69
N PRO A 75 10.50 31.78 3.70
CA PRO A 75 11.81 31.96 4.32
C PRO A 75 12.92 31.69 3.30
N LEU A 76 13.76 32.70 3.06
CA LEU A 76 14.97 32.61 2.25
C LEU A 76 15.95 31.65 2.93
N SER A 77 16.03 30.42 2.41
CA SER A 77 16.95 29.39 2.87
C SER A 77 18.36 29.72 2.39
N ARG A 78 19.19 30.31 3.28
CA ARG A 78 20.58 30.71 2.98
C ARG A 78 21.65 29.81 3.61
N SER A 79 21.23 28.70 4.21
CA SER A 79 22.10 27.62 4.69
C SER A 79 21.34 26.31 4.46
N GLY A 80 22.00 25.15 4.40
CA GLY A 80 21.40 23.81 4.21
C GLY A 80 20.45 23.35 5.34
N HIS A 81 19.68 24.28 5.91
CA HIS A 81 18.70 24.11 6.96
C HIS A 81 17.42 24.82 6.53
N MET A 82 16.28 24.17 6.77
CA MET A 82 14.97 24.78 6.63
C MET A 82 14.43 25.15 8.01
N SER A 83 13.88 26.36 8.15
CA SER A 83 13.25 26.81 9.38
C SER A 83 11.76 26.44 9.41
N TYR A 84 11.28 25.85 10.50
CA TYR A 84 9.87 25.56 10.74
C TYR A 84 9.41 26.11 12.08
N THR A 85 8.27 26.79 12.13
CA THR A 85 7.68 27.30 13.38
C THR A 85 6.67 26.28 13.92
N VAL A 86 6.94 25.74 15.11
CA VAL A 86 6.13 24.72 15.78
C VAL A 86 4.71 25.23 16.04
N LYS A 87 3.70 24.46 15.64
CA LYS A 87 2.27 24.74 15.93
C LYS A 87 1.77 23.90 17.10
N ASN A 88 0.59 24.24 17.61
CA ASN A 88 -0.04 23.47 18.68
C ASN A 88 -0.31 22.02 18.23
N GLY A 89 0.13 21.04 19.04
CA GLY A 89 -0.01 19.61 18.73
C GLY A 89 1.01 19.07 17.71
N ASP A 90 2.07 19.84 17.41
CA ASP A 90 3.21 19.33 16.66
C ASP A 90 4.25 18.71 17.59
N HIS A 91 4.85 17.63 17.11
CA HIS A 91 6.06 17.02 17.67
C HIS A 91 7.08 16.84 16.54
N ILE A 92 8.38 16.82 16.85
CA ILE A 92 9.48 16.79 15.85
C ILE A 92 9.19 15.74 14.78
N PHE A 93 8.80 14.54 15.21
CA PHE A 93 8.52 13.43 14.30
C PHE A 93 7.37 13.71 13.30
N LYS A 94 6.26 14.30 13.75
CA LYS A 94 5.13 14.68 12.87
C LYS A 94 5.48 15.84 11.96
N ILE A 95 6.32 16.77 12.42
CA ILE A 95 6.82 17.85 11.57
C ILE A 95 7.64 17.25 10.41
N LEU A 96 8.60 16.37 10.70
CA LEU A 96 9.44 15.73 9.68
C LEU A 96 8.62 14.90 8.68
N MET A 97 7.64 14.13 9.14
CA MET A 97 6.80 13.34 8.23
C MET A 97 5.86 14.24 7.40
N LYS A 98 5.08 15.10 8.06
CA LYS A 98 3.99 15.84 7.42
C LYS A 98 4.49 16.98 6.54
N HIS A 99 5.54 17.68 6.98
CA HIS A 99 6.04 18.87 6.28
C HIS A 99 7.28 18.60 5.43
N PHE A 100 8.05 17.56 5.74
CA PHE A 100 9.27 17.22 5.01
C PHE A 100 9.17 15.87 4.27
N GLY A 101 8.04 15.17 4.35
CA GLY A 101 7.78 13.94 3.60
C GLY A 101 8.70 12.77 4.00
N MET A 102 9.30 12.82 5.20
CA MET A 102 10.23 11.78 5.65
C MET A 102 9.49 10.50 6.02
N THR A 103 10.11 9.35 5.73
CA THR A 103 9.65 8.06 6.26
C THR A 103 9.95 7.96 7.75
N ASN A 104 9.27 7.04 8.45
CA ASN A 104 9.49 6.82 9.89
C ASN A 104 10.97 6.57 10.21
N ALA A 105 11.60 5.60 9.53
CA ALA A 105 13.01 5.27 9.73
C ALA A 105 13.97 6.43 9.40
N ALA A 106 13.63 7.32 8.46
CA ALA A 106 14.43 8.51 8.17
C ALA A 106 14.29 9.57 9.28
N ALA A 107 13.06 9.78 9.77
CA ALA A 107 12.80 10.72 10.85
C ALA A 107 13.49 10.30 12.16
N GLU A 108 13.47 9.01 12.52
CA GLU A 108 14.18 8.48 13.70
C GLU A 108 15.68 8.76 13.65
N LYS A 109 16.31 8.57 12.49
CA LYS A 109 17.74 8.85 12.30
C LYS A 109 18.08 10.34 12.40
N LEU A 110 17.14 11.21 12.04
CA LEU A 110 17.35 12.66 11.98
C LEU A 110 17.03 13.38 13.31
N ILE A 111 16.20 12.78 14.17
CA ILE A 111 15.82 13.36 15.47
C ILE A 111 17.03 13.78 16.31
N PRO A 112 18.08 12.95 16.51
CA PRO A 112 19.23 13.33 17.34
C PRO A 112 19.97 14.56 16.79
N GLU A 113 20.06 14.69 15.47
CA GLU A 113 20.70 15.82 14.80
C GLU A 113 19.88 17.10 14.98
N VAL A 114 18.55 17.03 14.77
CA VAL A 114 17.64 18.17 15.01
C VAL A 114 17.69 18.63 16.48
N VAL A 115 17.74 17.68 17.41
CA VAL A 115 17.84 17.97 18.85
C VAL A 115 19.14 18.70 19.18
N THR A 116 20.26 18.22 18.65
CA THR A 116 21.59 18.81 18.86
C THR A 116 21.68 20.20 18.22
N LEU A 117 21.19 20.35 16.99
CA LEU A 117 21.21 21.59 16.23
C LEU A 117 20.38 22.71 16.89
N ASN A 118 19.24 22.35 17.48
CA ASN A 118 18.30 23.31 18.08
C ASN A 118 18.40 23.42 19.60
N LYS A 119 19.33 22.69 20.23
CA LYS A 119 19.53 22.66 21.68
C LYS A 119 18.24 22.35 22.46
N ILE A 120 17.49 21.35 22.00
CA ILE A 120 16.21 20.95 22.61
C ILE A 120 16.51 19.95 23.73
N ALA A 121 16.15 20.27 24.98
CA ALA A 121 16.41 19.37 26.11
C ALA A 121 15.50 18.12 26.11
N ASP A 122 14.26 18.27 25.65
CA ASP A 122 13.26 17.19 25.61
C ASP A 122 12.45 17.25 24.32
N ILE A 123 12.50 16.18 23.52
CA ILE A 123 11.78 16.05 22.25
C ILE A 123 10.26 16.11 22.39
N ARG A 124 9.73 15.85 23.59
CA ARG A 124 8.29 15.86 23.88
C ARG A 124 7.76 17.25 24.25
N LYS A 125 8.64 18.21 24.55
CA LYS A 125 8.28 19.55 25.04
C LYS A 125 8.74 20.64 24.07
N LEU A 126 8.17 20.63 22.87
CA LEU A 126 8.35 21.75 21.95
C LEU A 126 7.40 22.89 22.32
N ASN A 127 7.91 24.11 22.35
CA ASN A 127 7.09 25.28 22.62
C ASN A 127 6.40 25.75 21.33
N ILE A 128 5.11 26.07 21.44
CA ILE A 128 4.35 26.62 20.31
C ILE A 128 4.96 27.97 19.91
N GLY A 129 5.19 28.18 18.62
CA GLY A 129 5.86 29.36 18.08
C GLY A 129 7.40 29.27 18.08
N GLN A 130 7.99 28.21 18.62
CA GLN A 130 9.43 27.97 18.52
C GLN A 130 9.83 27.69 17.08
N THR A 131 10.86 28.38 16.58
CA THR A 131 11.43 28.09 15.26
C THR A 131 12.52 27.04 15.41
N ILE A 132 12.35 25.90 14.74
CA ILE A 132 13.33 24.83 14.66
C ILE A 132 13.99 24.81 13.29
N LEU A 133 15.29 24.55 13.25
CA LEU A 133 16.09 24.32 12.06
C LEU A 133 16.15 22.83 11.76
N ILE A 134 15.82 22.46 10.54
CA ILE A 134 15.83 21.07 10.08
C ILE A 134 16.93 20.95 9.03
N PRO A 135 17.95 20.09 9.24
CA PRO A 135 19.01 19.89 8.26
C PRO A 135 18.42 19.28 6.99
N THR A 136 18.63 19.95 5.86
CA THR A 136 18.23 19.47 4.53
C THR A 136 19.43 19.09 3.66
N GLY A 137 20.65 19.30 4.17
CA GLY A 137 21.91 18.96 3.48
C GLY A 137 22.16 17.46 3.35
N LEU A 138 21.53 16.65 4.20
CA LEU A 138 21.42 15.23 3.94
C LEU A 138 20.33 15.09 2.88
N SER A 139 20.75 14.85 1.64
CA SER A 139 19.88 14.40 0.55
C SER A 139 19.32 13.03 0.92
N HIS A 140 18.43 13.01 1.91
CA HIS A 140 17.52 11.91 2.14
C HIS A 140 16.70 11.91 0.89
N THR A 141 16.96 10.92 0.05
CA THR A 141 16.21 10.66 -1.15
C THR A 141 14.73 10.69 -0.77
N ALA A 142 14.11 11.86 -0.99
CA ALA A 142 12.73 11.92 -1.40
C ALA A 142 12.66 10.79 -2.43
N VAL A 143 11.73 9.87 -2.25
CA VAL A 143 11.44 8.85 -3.25
C VAL A 143 10.76 9.57 -4.43
N ALA A 144 11.45 10.54 -5.01
CA ALA A 144 11.39 10.88 -6.40
C ALA A 144 12.16 9.77 -7.11
N HIS A 145 11.40 8.85 -7.71
CA HIS A 145 11.91 7.87 -8.65
C HIS A 145 12.72 8.57 -9.75
N LYS A 146 14.04 8.64 -9.58
CA LYS A 146 14.98 8.83 -10.69
C LYS A 146 16.24 8.04 -10.38
N LYS A 147 16.32 6.82 -10.90
CA LYS A 147 17.54 6.01 -10.90
C LYS A 147 17.96 5.78 -12.36
N LYS A 148 18.81 6.67 -12.85
CA LYS A 148 19.82 6.38 -13.87
C LYS A 148 21.13 6.32 -13.10
N ARG A 149 21.87 5.21 -13.20
CA ARG A 149 23.22 5.08 -12.63
C ARG A 149 24.20 4.91 -13.78
N GLU A 150 25.16 5.82 -13.83
CA GLU A 150 26.37 5.80 -14.64
C GLU A 150 27.26 4.60 -14.33
N THR A 151 27.85 4.09 -15.41
CA THR A 151 29.17 3.48 -15.51
C THR A 151 30.24 4.57 -15.50
N GLU A 152 31.28 4.41 -14.69
CA GLU A 152 32.62 4.93 -15.01
C GLU A 152 33.70 4.00 -14.44
N ALA A 153 34.48 3.41 -15.34
CA ALA A 153 35.81 2.83 -15.17
C ALA A 153 36.81 3.91 -15.65
N ALA A 154 38.09 4.03 -15.30
CA ALA A 154 39.17 3.15 -14.84
C ALA A 154 40.21 4.06 -14.09
N SER A 155 41.40 3.70 -13.59
CA SER A 155 42.33 2.59 -13.81
C SER A 155 43.44 2.62 -12.72
N SER A 156 43.84 1.43 -12.26
CA SER A 156 45.21 0.88 -12.02
C SER A 156 46.32 1.66 -11.28
N ALA A 157 46.87 1.07 -10.19
CA ALA A 157 48.11 0.27 -10.22
C ALA A 157 48.62 -0.14 -8.80
N ALA A 158 48.83 -1.45 -8.57
CA ALA A 158 49.96 -2.10 -7.88
C ALA A 158 49.57 -3.42 -7.14
N GLU A 159 50.21 -4.50 -7.58
CA GLU A 159 50.34 -5.89 -7.08
C GLU A 159 50.92 -6.03 -5.64
N PRO A 160 51.02 -7.24 -5.00
CA PRO A 160 50.93 -8.61 -5.56
C PRO A 160 50.09 -9.68 -4.80
N ALA A 161 49.75 -10.73 -5.55
CA ALA A 161 49.68 -12.18 -5.27
C ALA A 161 49.21 -12.75 -3.90
N ILE A 162 48.09 -13.50 -3.90
CA ILE A 162 47.98 -14.88 -3.35
C ILE A 162 46.94 -15.67 -4.17
N GLN A 163 47.37 -16.83 -4.66
CA GLN A 163 46.57 -17.85 -5.34
C GLN A 163 45.70 -18.63 -4.35
N GLN A 164 44.38 -18.69 -4.56
CA GLN A 164 43.56 -19.80 -4.08
C GLN A 164 42.60 -20.27 -5.17
N ARG A 165 42.87 -21.51 -5.60
CA ARG A 165 42.11 -22.29 -6.56
C ARG A 165 40.76 -22.66 -5.93
N PHE A 166 39.67 -22.14 -6.47
CA PHE A 166 38.35 -22.74 -6.29
C PHE A 166 37.85 -23.25 -7.62
N SER A 167 37.58 -24.55 -7.64
CA SER A 167 37.17 -25.33 -8.79
C SER A 167 35.81 -24.87 -9.30
N THR A 168 35.81 -24.54 -10.59
CA THR A 168 34.65 -24.24 -11.41
C THR A 168 33.75 -25.47 -11.55
N VAL A 169 32.57 -25.45 -10.90
CA VAL A 169 31.43 -26.27 -11.32
C VAL A 169 30.60 -25.40 -12.26
N GLN A 170 30.89 -25.49 -13.56
CA GLN A 170 30.06 -24.92 -14.63
C GLN A 170 28.80 -25.78 -14.76
N SER A 171 27.76 -25.44 -14.00
CA SER A 171 26.40 -25.85 -14.37
C SER A 171 26.01 -25.06 -15.61
N ILE A 172 26.01 -25.74 -16.76
CA ILE A 172 25.45 -25.25 -18.02
C ILE A 172 23.93 -25.30 -17.85
N GLU A 173 23.36 -24.32 -17.16
CA GLU A 173 21.93 -24.05 -17.22
C GLU A 173 21.66 -23.47 -18.61
N THR A 174 21.23 -24.31 -19.54
CA THR A 174 20.59 -23.86 -20.78
C THR A 174 19.53 -22.83 -20.41
N PRO A 175 19.59 -21.58 -20.91
CA PRO A 175 18.57 -20.58 -20.60
C PRO A 175 17.26 -21.08 -21.19
N VAL A 176 16.40 -21.63 -20.33
CA VAL A 176 15.03 -21.97 -20.70
C VAL A 176 14.39 -20.63 -21.02
N SER A 177 14.25 -20.33 -22.31
CA SER A 177 13.60 -19.13 -22.82
C SER A 177 12.12 -19.22 -22.41
N ALA A 178 11.82 -18.83 -21.18
CA ALA A 178 10.48 -18.85 -20.64
C ALA A 178 9.65 -17.85 -21.44
N ALA A 179 8.65 -18.36 -22.16
CA ALA A 179 7.73 -17.52 -22.93
C ALA A 179 7.08 -16.49 -22.00
N ILE A 180 7.26 -15.20 -22.30
CA ILE A 180 6.68 -14.09 -21.55
C ILE A 180 5.26 -13.86 -22.08
N ALA A 181 4.25 -14.04 -21.23
CA ALA A 181 2.87 -13.72 -21.56
C ALA A 181 2.59 -12.23 -21.27
N VAL A 182 2.36 -11.44 -22.31
CA VAL A 182 1.99 -10.02 -22.16
C VAL A 182 0.49 -9.88 -21.93
N ARG A 183 0.08 -9.10 -20.93
CA ARG A 183 -1.31 -8.80 -20.58
C ARG A 183 -1.49 -7.29 -20.44
N SER A 184 -2.50 -6.73 -21.11
CA SER A 184 -2.85 -5.31 -20.99
C SER A 184 -3.98 -5.10 -20.01
N VAL A 185 -3.90 -4.03 -19.22
CA VAL A 185 -5.00 -3.52 -18.39
C VAL A 185 -5.24 -2.07 -18.78
N THR A 186 -6.38 -1.81 -19.42
CA THR A 186 -6.70 -0.50 -20.02
C THR A 186 -7.71 0.31 -19.20
N SER A 187 -8.26 -0.25 -18.12
CA SER A 187 -9.22 0.47 -17.28
C SER A 187 -8.53 1.57 -16.46
N LYS A 188 -9.25 2.67 -16.25
CA LYS A 188 -8.85 3.77 -15.38
C LYS A 188 -9.43 3.65 -13.97
N ASP A 189 -10.47 2.83 -13.79
CA ASP A 189 -11.11 2.65 -12.49
C ASP A 189 -10.30 1.65 -11.65
N PRO A 190 -9.81 2.01 -10.45
CA PRO A 190 -9.01 1.10 -9.63
C PRO A 190 -9.70 -0.22 -9.32
N SER A 191 -11.04 -0.22 -9.25
CA SER A 191 -11.81 -1.43 -8.96
C SER A 191 -11.75 -2.43 -10.13
N GLU A 192 -11.91 -1.96 -11.36
CA GLU A 192 -11.77 -2.76 -12.57
C GLU A 192 -10.32 -3.18 -12.83
N VAL A 193 -9.36 -2.32 -12.51
CA VAL A 193 -7.93 -2.63 -12.59
C VAL A 193 -7.58 -3.78 -11.63
N ALA A 194 -8.05 -3.71 -10.38
CA ALA A 194 -7.87 -4.78 -9.40
C ALA A 194 -8.52 -6.08 -9.87
N ASP A 195 -9.77 -6.03 -10.36
CA ASP A 195 -10.47 -7.20 -10.92
C ASP A 195 -9.70 -7.82 -12.09
N SER A 196 -9.13 -6.99 -12.97
CA SER A 196 -8.31 -7.43 -14.11
C SER A 196 -7.03 -8.12 -13.65
N ILE A 197 -6.33 -7.57 -12.66
CA ILE A 197 -5.11 -8.17 -12.10
C ILE A 197 -5.43 -9.50 -11.41
N LEU A 198 -6.49 -9.57 -10.60
CA LEU A 198 -6.92 -10.80 -9.94
C LEU A 198 -7.30 -11.88 -10.97
N ASN A 199 -7.96 -11.50 -12.06
CA ASN A 199 -8.25 -12.42 -13.16
C ASN A 199 -6.98 -12.93 -13.88
N ILE A 200 -5.97 -12.07 -14.07
CA ILE A 200 -4.66 -12.47 -14.65
C ILE A 200 -3.93 -13.47 -13.73
N LEU A 201 -4.06 -13.29 -12.42
CA LEU A 201 -3.58 -14.23 -11.40
C LEU A 201 -4.45 -15.51 -11.31
N ALA A 202 -5.57 -15.57 -12.06
CA ALA A 202 -6.62 -16.58 -12.01
C ALA A 202 -7.23 -16.79 -10.62
N VAL A 203 -7.34 -15.70 -9.88
CA VAL A 203 -8.06 -15.65 -8.61
C VAL A 203 -9.48 -15.17 -8.90
N LYS A 204 -10.50 -15.84 -8.35
CA LYS A 204 -11.90 -15.45 -8.48
C LYS A 204 -12.33 -14.67 -7.24
N PRO A 205 -12.38 -13.33 -7.28
CA PRO A 205 -12.88 -12.56 -6.15
C PRO A 205 -14.40 -12.65 -6.03
N GLY A 206 -14.89 -12.84 -4.80
CA GLY A 206 -16.27 -12.54 -4.43
C GLY A 206 -16.45 -11.04 -4.25
N LYS A 207 -17.51 -10.47 -4.86
CA LYS A 207 -17.85 -9.04 -4.73
C LYS A 207 -18.79 -8.83 -3.55
N ASP A 208 -18.68 -7.66 -2.91
CA ASP A 208 -19.62 -7.22 -1.87
C ASP A 208 -19.81 -8.24 -0.74
N HIS A 209 -18.73 -8.89 -0.34
CA HIS A 209 -18.79 -9.98 0.64
C HIS A 209 -18.91 -9.39 2.05
N PHE A 210 -19.78 -9.97 2.88
CA PHE A 210 -19.77 -9.69 4.32
C PHE A 210 -18.81 -10.67 4.98
N VAL A 211 -17.75 -10.16 5.59
CA VAL A 211 -16.82 -10.99 6.37
C VAL A 211 -17.20 -10.86 7.83
N GLU A 212 -17.52 -11.99 8.45
CA GLU A 212 -17.83 -12.09 9.87
C GLU A 212 -16.58 -12.49 10.65
N THR A 213 -16.36 -11.83 11.78
CA THR A 213 -15.33 -12.24 12.75
C THR A 213 -15.71 -13.58 13.38
N SER A 214 -14.78 -14.52 13.38
CA SER A 214 -14.98 -15.81 14.05
C SER A 214 -14.80 -15.63 15.55
N ALA A 215 -15.89 -15.23 16.21
CA ALA A 215 -15.96 -15.12 17.66
C ALA A 215 -15.75 -16.51 18.31
N ALA A 216 -14.51 -16.80 18.71
CA ALA A 216 -14.11 -18.09 19.30
C ALA A 216 -14.77 -18.42 20.66
N THR A 217 -15.64 -17.55 21.20
CA THR A 217 -16.31 -17.76 22.50
C THR A 217 -17.80 -17.46 22.38
N GLN A 218 -18.64 -18.35 22.90
CA GLN A 218 -20.08 -18.49 22.63
C GLN A 218 -21.00 -17.29 22.94
N GLN A 219 -20.46 -16.15 23.37
CA GLN A 219 -21.22 -14.92 23.65
C GLN A 219 -20.54 -13.63 23.16
N ALA A 220 -19.48 -13.73 22.36
CA ALA A 220 -18.80 -12.55 21.84
C ALA A 220 -19.55 -11.93 20.64
N LEU A 221 -19.67 -10.61 20.69
CA LEU A 221 -20.26 -9.74 19.67
C LEU A 221 -19.73 -10.13 18.26
N ARG A 222 -20.62 -10.64 17.40
CA ARG A 222 -20.29 -10.91 16.00
C ARG A 222 -20.20 -9.58 15.26
N LEU A 223 -19.00 -9.20 14.89
CA LEU A 223 -18.77 -8.04 14.03
C LEU A 223 -18.71 -8.52 12.59
N SER A 224 -19.51 -7.89 11.73
CA SER A 224 -19.47 -8.08 10.29
C SER A 224 -19.05 -6.78 9.61
N ALA A 225 -18.24 -6.89 8.57
CA ALA A 225 -17.91 -5.78 7.70
C ALA A 225 -18.15 -6.16 6.24
N LYS A 226 -18.72 -5.23 5.49
CA LYS A 226 -18.84 -5.35 4.04
C LYS A 226 -17.49 -4.99 3.42
N VAL A 227 -16.90 -5.91 2.65
CA VAL A 227 -15.67 -5.67 1.89
C VAL A 227 -15.96 -5.67 0.39
N ASP A 228 -15.20 -4.89 -0.36
CA ASP A 228 -15.45 -4.73 -1.79
C ASP A 228 -15.11 -6.01 -2.57
N ARG A 229 -13.98 -6.64 -2.23
CA ARG A 229 -13.59 -7.95 -2.75
C ARG A 229 -13.07 -8.86 -1.64
N PHE A 230 -13.39 -10.13 -1.72
CA PHE A 230 -12.83 -11.19 -0.87
C PHE A 230 -12.35 -12.35 -1.72
N PHE A 231 -11.17 -12.90 -1.43
CA PHE A 231 -10.67 -14.08 -2.13
C PHE A 231 -9.68 -14.87 -1.28
N GLU A 232 -9.43 -16.11 -1.68
CA GLU A 232 -8.42 -16.98 -1.08
C GLU A 232 -7.32 -17.28 -2.10
N SER A 233 -6.07 -17.27 -1.66
CA SER A 233 -4.91 -17.64 -2.47
C SER A 233 -3.83 -18.26 -1.59
N ASN A 234 -3.29 -19.41 -1.98
CA ASN A 234 -2.25 -20.13 -1.24
C ASN A 234 -2.62 -20.40 0.24
N GLY A 235 -3.89 -20.74 0.50
CA GLY A 235 -4.43 -20.98 1.85
C GLY A 235 -4.50 -19.73 2.74
N LYS A 236 -4.30 -18.53 2.17
CA LYS A 236 -4.43 -17.25 2.87
C LYS A 236 -5.68 -16.53 2.37
N HIS A 237 -6.39 -15.88 3.27
CA HIS A 237 -7.54 -15.05 2.94
C HIS A 237 -7.12 -13.60 2.74
N PHE A 238 -7.69 -12.97 1.72
CA PHE A 238 -7.43 -11.60 1.35
C PHE A 238 -8.75 -10.84 1.22
N MET A 239 -8.74 -9.60 1.68
CA MET A 239 -9.82 -8.64 1.44
C MET A 239 -9.27 -7.40 0.76
N VAL A 240 -10.04 -6.84 -0.17
CA VAL A 240 -9.71 -5.59 -0.85
C VAL A 240 -10.74 -4.54 -0.47
N SER A 241 -10.25 -3.36 -0.09
CA SER A 241 -11.07 -2.19 0.25
C SER A 241 -10.65 -1.00 -0.62
N PHE A 242 -11.59 -0.46 -1.38
CA PHE A 242 -11.45 0.76 -2.19
C PHE A 242 -12.00 2.00 -1.47
N SER A 243 -12.68 1.83 -0.34
CA SER A 243 -13.24 2.95 0.44
C SER A 243 -12.14 3.70 1.21
N ALA A 244 -12.31 5.03 1.30
CA ALA A 244 -11.55 5.83 2.24
C ALA A 244 -11.88 5.36 3.66
N ALA A 245 -10.88 5.31 4.53
CA ALA A 245 -10.97 4.71 5.87
C ALA A 245 -12.16 5.26 6.68
N GLU A 246 -13.28 4.54 6.64
CA GLU A 246 -14.36 4.79 7.58
C GLU A 246 -13.86 4.44 8.98
N PRO A 247 -14.00 5.33 9.98
CA PRO A 247 -13.46 5.10 11.32
C PRO A 247 -13.95 3.78 11.95
N PHE A 248 -15.19 3.40 11.68
CA PHE A 248 -15.78 2.15 12.17
C PHE A 248 -15.23 0.91 11.45
N ALA A 249 -15.04 0.99 10.14
CA ALA A 249 -14.48 -0.11 9.35
C ALA A 249 -13.05 -0.46 9.79
N TYR A 250 -12.28 0.52 10.24
CA TYR A 250 -10.91 0.31 10.73
C TYR A 250 -10.83 -0.72 11.86
N THR A 251 -11.70 -0.63 12.86
CA THR A 251 -11.67 -1.55 14.01
C THR A 251 -12.03 -2.97 13.59
N VAL A 252 -13.05 -3.15 12.75
CA VAL A 252 -13.45 -4.47 12.27
C VAL A 252 -12.36 -5.07 11.38
N TYR A 253 -11.80 -4.29 10.45
CA TYR A 253 -10.68 -4.75 9.62
C TYR A 253 -9.48 -5.16 10.45
N ARG A 254 -9.18 -4.44 11.53
CA ARG A 254 -8.07 -4.80 12.41
C ARG A 254 -8.30 -6.13 13.13
N LEU A 255 -9.53 -6.41 13.54
CA LEU A 255 -9.89 -7.71 14.12
C LEU A 255 -9.76 -8.83 13.10
N LEU A 256 -10.24 -8.62 11.87
CA LEU A 256 -10.10 -9.59 10.79
C LEU A 256 -8.63 -9.85 10.39
N GLU A 257 -7.77 -8.83 10.46
CA GLU A 257 -6.31 -8.99 10.30
C GLU A 257 -5.71 -9.88 11.41
N LEU A 258 -6.17 -9.74 12.65
CA LEU A 258 -5.73 -10.60 13.76
C LEU A 258 -6.19 -12.05 13.61
N GLU A 259 -7.33 -12.27 12.92
CA GLU A 259 -7.81 -13.60 12.51
C GLU A 259 -7.02 -14.18 11.31
N GLY A 260 -6.06 -13.43 10.77
CA GLY A 260 -5.16 -13.86 9.70
C GLY A 260 -5.61 -13.47 8.29
N ILE A 261 -6.66 -12.66 8.14
CA ILE A 261 -7.11 -12.17 6.84
C ILE A 261 -6.28 -10.93 6.44
N LYS A 262 -5.54 -10.99 5.33
CA LYS A 262 -4.72 -9.87 4.85
C LYS A 262 -5.60 -8.80 4.20
N LEU A 263 -5.51 -7.56 4.67
CA LEU A 263 -6.21 -6.41 4.08
C LEU A 263 -5.35 -5.70 3.02
N ILE A 264 -5.92 -5.50 1.83
CA ILE A 264 -5.35 -4.73 0.72
C ILE A 264 -6.16 -3.43 0.59
N ARG A 265 -5.55 -2.32 0.98
CA ARG A 265 -6.17 -0.99 0.84
C ARG A 265 -5.76 -0.37 -0.49
N ILE A 266 -6.73 0.03 -1.29
CA ILE A 266 -6.52 0.68 -2.58
C ILE A 266 -7.21 2.04 -2.55
N ASN A 267 -6.50 3.10 -2.89
CA ASN A 267 -7.11 4.42 -2.98
C ASN A 267 -7.96 4.53 -4.27
N ARG A 268 -8.99 5.38 -4.25
CA ARG A 268 -9.89 5.60 -5.41
C ARG A 268 -9.22 6.32 -6.57
N ASP A 269 -8.10 6.97 -6.32
CA ASP A 269 -7.25 7.66 -7.29
C ASP A 269 -5.96 6.88 -7.62
N ALA A 270 -5.88 5.62 -7.19
CA ALA A 270 -4.71 4.79 -7.43
C ALA A 270 -4.55 4.46 -8.93
N ASP A 271 -3.34 4.63 -9.45
CA ASP A 271 -2.97 4.20 -10.80
C ASP A 271 -2.72 2.68 -10.86
N LEU A 272 -2.54 2.11 -12.07
CA LEU A 272 -2.19 0.70 -12.24
C LEU A 272 -0.98 0.33 -11.39
N LYS A 273 0.01 1.22 -11.31
CA LYS A 273 1.25 0.98 -10.58
C LYS A 273 0.99 0.75 -9.09
N GLN A 274 0.21 1.61 -8.45
CA GLN A 274 -0.15 1.50 -7.04
C GLN A 274 -1.02 0.27 -6.78
N VAL A 275 -2.03 0.02 -7.65
CA VAL A 275 -2.92 -1.15 -7.52
C VAL A 275 -2.14 -2.45 -7.63
N ALA A 276 -1.33 -2.62 -8.69
CA ALA A 276 -0.54 -3.81 -8.92
C ALA A 276 0.50 -4.04 -7.82
N THR A 277 1.19 -2.98 -7.37
CA THR A 277 2.14 -3.07 -6.25
C THR A 277 1.45 -3.56 -4.99
N SER A 278 0.28 -3.01 -4.67
CA SER A 278 -0.46 -3.37 -3.45
C SER A 278 -0.93 -4.81 -3.47
N ILE A 279 -1.50 -5.27 -4.58
CA ILE A 279 -2.00 -6.65 -4.73
C ILE A 279 -0.83 -7.65 -4.75
N LEU A 280 0.16 -7.45 -5.62
CA LEU A 280 1.28 -8.39 -5.77
C LEU A 280 2.11 -8.49 -4.50
N SER A 281 2.38 -7.37 -3.83
CA SER A 281 3.12 -7.38 -2.56
C SER A 281 2.33 -8.04 -1.43
N ALA A 282 1.01 -7.83 -1.34
CA ALA A 282 0.19 -8.46 -0.30
C ALA A 282 0.16 -9.98 -0.46
N MET A 283 0.10 -10.46 -1.70
CA MET A 283 0.13 -11.89 -2.06
C MET A 283 1.53 -12.52 -1.98
N ASP A 284 2.55 -11.77 -1.54
CA ASP A 284 3.94 -12.23 -1.44
C ASP A 284 4.52 -12.66 -2.81
N ILE A 285 4.03 -12.10 -3.93
CA ILE A 285 4.51 -12.38 -5.29
C ILE A 285 5.68 -11.46 -5.62
N SER A 286 6.80 -12.04 -6.06
CA SER A 286 7.96 -11.25 -6.51
C SER A 286 7.72 -10.62 -7.88
N PHE A 287 7.88 -9.29 -7.97
CA PHE A 287 7.68 -8.53 -9.21
C PHE A 287 8.79 -7.50 -9.45
N ARG A 288 8.94 -7.08 -10.71
CA ARG A 288 9.82 -5.98 -11.13
C ARG A 288 9.03 -5.02 -12.01
N TYR A 289 8.98 -3.75 -11.61
CA TYR A 289 8.40 -2.69 -12.41
C TYR A 289 9.50 -1.98 -13.21
N GLY A 290 9.27 -1.78 -14.51
CA GLY A 290 10.18 -1.04 -15.37
C GLY A 290 9.97 -1.35 -16.83
N GLU A 291 10.95 -0.95 -17.64
CA GLU A 291 11.01 -1.23 -19.06
C GLU A 291 11.61 -2.62 -19.31
N HIS A 292 10.89 -3.46 -20.05
CA HIS A 292 11.26 -4.83 -20.35
C HIS A 292 11.29 -5.04 -21.86
N ALA A 293 12.41 -5.54 -22.37
CA ALA A 293 12.51 -5.98 -23.75
C ALA A 293 11.74 -7.30 -23.91
N VAL A 294 10.72 -7.30 -24.76
CA VAL A 294 9.93 -8.48 -25.09
C VAL A 294 10.15 -8.82 -26.55
N LEU A 295 10.49 -10.08 -26.81
CA LEU A 295 10.51 -10.64 -28.16
C LEU A 295 9.08 -11.04 -28.51
N LEU A 296 8.41 -10.19 -29.29
CA LEU A 296 7.11 -10.53 -29.86
C LEU A 296 7.37 -11.28 -31.17
N ASN A 297 7.11 -12.59 -31.15
CA ASN A 297 7.16 -13.53 -32.27
C ASN A 297 8.53 -14.24 -32.49
N ASP A 298 8.51 -15.57 -32.54
CA ASP A 298 9.71 -16.40 -32.70
C ASP A 298 10.37 -16.27 -34.08
N ARG A 299 9.61 -15.80 -35.08
CA ARG A 299 10.08 -15.75 -36.49
C ARG A 299 10.78 -14.45 -36.85
N ASN A 300 10.31 -13.33 -36.33
CA ASN A 300 10.86 -12.01 -36.62
C ASN A 300 11.38 -11.49 -35.29
N ARG A 301 12.71 -11.45 -35.12
CA ARG A 301 13.42 -11.04 -33.89
C ARG A 301 13.24 -9.55 -33.56
N THR A 302 12.05 -9.00 -33.73
CA THR A 302 11.69 -7.64 -33.33
C THR A 302 11.51 -7.64 -31.82
N SER A 303 12.49 -7.05 -31.14
CA SER A 303 12.39 -6.75 -29.71
C SER A 303 11.66 -5.43 -29.54
N THR A 304 10.52 -5.46 -28.88
CA THR A 304 9.80 -4.24 -28.47
C THR A 304 9.99 -4.03 -26.98
N SER A 305 10.23 -2.79 -26.60
CA SER A 305 10.41 -2.41 -25.21
C SER A 305 9.07 -1.98 -24.61
N LEU A 306 8.66 -2.62 -23.51
CA LEU A 306 7.38 -2.39 -22.86
C LEU A 306 7.58 -2.02 -21.39
N ASN A 307 6.94 -0.94 -20.96
CA ASN A 307 6.93 -0.58 -19.54
C ASN A 307 5.80 -1.32 -18.82
N GLY A 308 6.11 -1.94 -17.68
CA GLY A 308 5.14 -2.76 -16.97
C GLY A 308 5.69 -3.51 -15.75
N PHE A 309 4.82 -4.34 -15.16
CA PHE A 309 5.17 -5.27 -14.09
C PHE A 309 5.49 -6.64 -14.68
N LEU A 310 6.73 -7.09 -14.50
CA LEU A 310 7.14 -8.46 -14.79
C LEU A 310 7.12 -9.28 -13.50
N PHE A 311 6.36 -10.36 -13.46
CA PHE A 311 6.32 -11.28 -12.33
C PHE A 311 6.20 -12.72 -12.79
N THR A 312 6.58 -13.65 -11.92
CA THR A 312 6.46 -15.09 -12.19
C THR A 312 5.19 -15.59 -11.55
N ARG A 313 4.37 -16.31 -12.32
CA ARG A 313 3.21 -17.01 -11.81
C ARG A 313 3.57 -18.46 -11.54
N GLU A 314 3.17 -18.97 -10.38
CA GLU A 314 3.26 -20.37 -9.98
C GLU A 314 2.25 -21.22 -10.76
N THR A 315 2.48 -21.37 -12.07
CA THR A 315 1.85 -22.40 -12.88
C THR A 315 2.83 -23.55 -13.08
N THR A 316 2.34 -24.72 -13.48
CA THR A 316 3.21 -25.82 -13.93
C THR A 316 3.04 -25.97 -15.45
N PRO A 317 4.00 -25.53 -16.29
CA PRO A 317 5.28 -24.88 -15.97
C PRO A 317 5.14 -23.42 -15.52
N PRO A 318 6.15 -22.85 -14.81
CA PRO A 318 6.12 -21.45 -14.38
C PRO A 318 6.08 -20.54 -15.59
N ARG A 319 5.26 -19.48 -15.52
CA ARG A 319 5.08 -18.53 -16.61
C ARG A 319 5.45 -17.13 -16.15
N LEU A 320 6.29 -16.45 -16.93
CA LEU A 320 6.54 -15.03 -16.76
C LEU A 320 5.38 -14.25 -17.38
N ILE A 321 4.82 -13.33 -16.60
CA ILE A 321 3.73 -12.46 -17.04
C ILE A 321 4.22 -11.02 -17.01
N LEU A 322 4.05 -10.31 -18.13
CA LEU A 322 4.27 -8.87 -18.20
C LEU A 322 2.91 -8.16 -18.25
N LEU A 323 2.62 -7.39 -17.21
CA LEU A 323 1.43 -6.55 -17.10
C LEU A 323 1.76 -5.13 -17.58
N THR A 324 1.01 -4.60 -18.55
CA THR A 324 1.23 -3.26 -19.12
C THR A 324 -0.08 -2.48 -19.28
N GLU A 325 -0.01 -1.15 -19.36
CA GLU A 325 -1.16 -0.29 -19.69
C GLU A 325 -1.41 -0.22 -21.20
N VAL A 326 -0.40 -0.57 -22.01
CA VAL A 326 -0.51 -0.47 -23.47
C VAL A 326 -1.42 -1.59 -24.00
N PRO A 327 -2.49 -1.28 -24.76
CA PRO A 327 -3.37 -2.30 -25.31
C PRO A 327 -2.59 -3.24 -26.24
N VAL A 328 -2.72 -4.55 -26.03
CA VAL A 328 -2.00 -5.56 -26.84
C VAL A 328 -2.28 -5.43 -28.34
N ALA A 329 -3.50 -5.02 -28.71
CA ALA A 329 -3.86 -4.78 -30.11
C ALA A 329 -3.00 -3.69 -30.78
N ALA A 330 -2.65 -2.64 -30.03
CA ALA A 330 -1.75 -1.59 -30.54
C ALA A 330 -0.32 -2.12 -30.73
N LEU A 331 0.13 -3.02 -29.86
CA LEU A 331 1.44 -3.67 -30.01
C LEU A 331 1.50 -4.54 -31.27
N THR A 332 0.42 -5.27 -31.57
CA THR A 332 0.35 -6.05 -32.82
C THR A 332 0.29 -5.17 -34.07
N ALA A 333 -0.36 -4.00 -33.98
CA ALA A 333 -0.45 -3.05 -35.10
C ALA A 333 0.89 -2.36 -35.38
N GLU A 334 1.61 -1.91 -34.35
CA GLU A 334 2.95 -1.30 -34.51
C GLU A 334 3.94 -2.28 -35.14
N LEU A 335 3.85 -3.56 -34.78
CA LEU A 335 4.66 -4.62 -35.40
C LEU A 335 4.31 -4.86 -36.87
N LEU A 336 3.04 -4.67 -37.26
CA LEU A 336 2.61 -4.83 -38.63
C LEU A 336 3.11 -3.65 -39.49
N GLU A 337 3.02 -2.42 -38.98
CA GLU A 337 3.41 -1.20 -39.69
C GLU A 337 4.93 -1.13 -39.92
N ARG A 338 5.75 -1.51 -38.94
CA ARG A 338 7.22 -1.58 -39.11
C ARG A 338 7.64 -2.58 -40.20
N LYS A 339 6.88 -3.67 -40.36
CA LYS A 339 7.18 -4.65 -41.41
C LYS A 339 6.99 -4.07 -42.82
N GLU A 340 6.10 -3.11 -43.00
CA GLU A 340 5.86 -2.46 -44.29
C GLU A 340 6.94 -1.42 -44.62
N THR A 341 7.56 -0.82 -43.60
CA THR A 341 8.60 0.21 -43.79
C THR A 341 9.95 -0.41 -44.16
N ASP A 342 10.29 -1.58 -43.60
CA ASP A 342 11.55 -2.28 -43.93
C ASP A 342 11.55 -2.98 -45.32
N GLN A 343 10.38 -3.07 -45.99
CA GLN A 343 10.25 -3.65 -47.33
C GLN A 343 10.32 -2.63 -48.48
N ARG A 344 10.43 -1.34 -48.18
CA ARG A 344 10.63 -0.27 -49.16
C ARG A 344 12.07 0.21 -49.13
#